data_AF-A0A8E0RQP9-F1
#
_entry.id   AF-A0A8E0RQP9-F1
#
_cell.length_a   1.000
_cell.length_b   1.000
_cell.length_c   1.000
_cell.angle_alpha   90.00
_cell.angle_beta   90.00
_cell.angle_gamma   90.00
#
_symmetry.space_group_name_H-M   'P 1'
#
loop_
_entity.id
_entity.type
_entity.pdbx_description
1 polymer ?
#
loop_
_entity_poly.entity_id
_entity_poly.type
_entity_poly.pdbx_seq_one_letter_code
_entity_poly.pdbx_strand_id
1 'polypeptide(L)'
;METEMETLRDKRMMEMESDVHIRSLRDENATLYERYQTELALRRKFNSQVQDLKGKVRVFCRVRAALPSEISKKIPIVVQNSDPYTVMIRTENGPKYFPFDRVYDDKSTHEQIMEEFGGLIQAAIDGYNVCILVYGSTDSGKILTLQGDPRDPGLAPRSLTEIFDRLDEPHFQKSFNTDVTISMYELRNDTIIDLLKPTPQVLVSLHQLLFLCQKVERAK
;
A
#
# COMPACT_ATOMS: atom_id res chain seq x y z
N MET A 1 -40.94 42.97 36.67
CA MET A 1 -40.89 43.92 35.53
C MET A 1 -39.50 44.46 35.26
N GLU A 2 -38.88 45.31 36.10
CA GLU A 2 -37.55 45.87 35.80
C GLU A 2 -36.44 44.80 35.74
N THR A 3 -36.41 43.90 36.71
CA THR A 3 -35.48 42.75 36.76
C THR A 3 -35.67 41.74 35.62
N GLU A 4 -36.91 41.56 35.16
CA GLU A 4 -37.21 40.70 34.00
C GLU A 4 -36.76 41.37 32.68
N MET A 5 -36.92 42.68 32.56
CA MET A 5 -36.44 43.44 31.40
C MET A 5 -34.90 43.45 31.31
N GLU A 6 -34.22 43.48 32.44
CA GLU A 6 -32.75 43.46 32.50
C GLU A 6 -32.20 42.06 32.14
N THR A 7 -32.77 40.99 32.71
CA THR A 7 -32.42 39.62 32.34
C THR A 7 -32.71 39.29 30.85
N LEU A 8 -33.78 39.85 30.27
CA LEU A 8 -34.08 39.74 28.84
C LEU A 8 -33.05 40.45 27.95
N ARG A 9 -32.50 41.59 28.40
CA ARG A 9 -31.45 42.31 27.69
C ARG A 9 -30.13 41.53 27.71
N ASP A 10 -29.76 40.99 28.87
CA ASP A 10 -28.54 40.18 29.01
C ASP A 10 -28.62 38.91 28.16
N LYS A 11 -29.78 38.24 28.11
CA LYS A 11 -30.00 37.09 27.23
C LYS A 11 -29.81 37.44 25.76
N ARG A 12 -30.37 38.56 25.30
CA ARG A 12 -30.20 39.03 23.90
C ARG A 12 -28.75 39.40 23.57
N MET A 13 -28.02 39.98 24.52
CA MET A 13 -26.59 40.25 24.37
C MET A 13 -25.80 38.95 24.18
N MET A 14 -26.01 37.96 25.04
CA MET A 14 -25.38 36.63 24.90
C MET A 14 -25.74 35.93 23.58
N GLU A 15 -27.01 36.00 23.15
CA GLU A 15 -27.44 35.43 21.86
C GLU A 15 -26.72 36.11 20.69
N MET A 16 -26.60 37.43 20.72
CA MET A 16 -25.90 38.19 19.67
C MET A 16 -24.40 37.91 19.65
N GLU A 17 -23.75 37.79 20.81
CA GLU A 17 -22.33 37.39 20.90
C GLU A 17 -22.10 35.98 20.36
N SER A 18 -23.01 35.04 20.69
CA SER A 18 -22.98 33.68 20.16
C SER A 18 -23.15 33.65 18.64
N ASP A 19 -24.09 34.43 18.09
CA ASP A 19 -24.31 34.52 16.63
C ASP A 19 -23.10 35.08 15.89
N VAL A 20 -22.44 36.10 16.46
CA VAL A 20 -21.20 36.66 15.91
C VAL A 20 -20.08 35.61 15.97
N HIS A 21 -19.97 34.87 17.08
CA HIS A 21 -18.98 33.80 17.20
C HIS A 21 -19.21 32.66 16.21
N ILE A 22 -20.46 32.21 16.03
CA ILE A 22 -20.83 31.17 15.05
C ILE A 22 -20.49 31.62 13.62
N ARG A 23 -20.75 32.88 13.28
CA ARG A 23 -20.37 33.42 11.96
C ARG A 23 -18.86 33.40 11.77
N SER A 24 -18.09 33.87 12.76
CA SER A 24 -16.62 33.81 12.71
C SER A 24 -16.10 32.39 12.52
N LEU A 25 -16.65 31.41 13.25
CA LEU A 25 -16.25 30.01 13.14
C LEU A 25 -16.60 29.42 11.76
N ARG A 26 -17.69 29.85 11.13
CA ARG A 26 -18.05 29.40 9.78
C ARG A 26 -17.10 29.94 8.72
N ASP A 27 -16.74 31.22 8.82
CA ASP A 27 -15.80 31.86 7.89
C ASP A 27 -14.40 31.24 8.02
N GLU A 28 -13.97 30.95 9.25
CA GLU A 28 -12.72 30.23 9.51
C GLU A 28 -12.76 28.80 8.94
N ASN A 29 -13.84 28.05 9.17
CA ASN A 29 -14.02 26.71 8.60
C ASN A 29 -14.01 26.72 7.07
N ALA A 30 -14.64 27.71 6.43
CA ALA A 30 -14.62 27.85 4.97
C ALA A 30 -13.20 28.09 4.46
N THR A 31 -12.45 28.97 5.11
CA THR A 31 -11.04 29.25 4.78
C THR A 31 -10.16 28.02 4.98
N LEU A 32 -10.36 27.28 6.08
CA LEU A 32 -9.63 26.04 6.36
C LEU A 32 -9.93 24.97 5.32
N TYR A 33 -11.18 24.85 4.88
CA TYR A 33 -11.58 23.90 3.85
C TYR A 33 -10.91 24.21 2.51
N GLU A 34 -10.86 25.48 2.09
CA GLU A 34 -10.17 25.89 0.85
C GLU A 34 -8.66 25.60 0.90
N ARG A 35 -8.01 25.92 2.03
CA ARG A 35 -6.59 25.59 2.26
C ARG A 35 -6.35 24.08 2.20
N TYR A 36 -7.24 23.30 2.81
CA TYR A 36 -7.16 21.85 2.80
C TYR A 36 -7.28 21.28 1.38
N GLN A 37 -8.23 21.74 0.58
CA GLN A 37 -8.35 21.31 -0.83
C GLN A 37 -7.11 21.66 -1.65
N THR A 38 -6.53 22.83 -1.41
CA THR A 38 -5.27 23.25 -2.06
C THR A 38 -4.11 22.35 -1.66
N GLU A 39 -4.00 22.01 -0.38
CA GLU A 39 -2.97 21.09 0.13
C GLU A 39 -3.11 19.70 -0.49
N LEU A 40 -4.33 19.15 -0.55
CA LEU A 40 -4.58 17.86 -1.19
C LEU A 40 -4.16 17.85 -2.67
N ALA A 41 -4.48 18.92 -3.41
CA ALA A 41 -4.08 19.05 -4.81
C ALA A 41 -2.54 19.10 -4.97
N LEU A 42 -1.85 19.80 -4.06
CA LEU A 42 -0.39 19.83 -4.03
C LEU A 42 0.20 18.47 -3.67
N ARG A 43 -0.33 17.78 -2.65
CA ARG A 43 0.09 16.44 -2.25
C ARG A 43 -0.02 15.46 -3.42
N ARG A 44 -1.15 15.46 -4.13
CA ARG A 44 -1.35 14.65 -5.35
C ARG A 44 -0.30 14.95 -6.42
N LYS A 45 -0.05 16.24 -6.69
CA LYS A 45 0.94 16.67 -7.66
C LYS A 45 2.36 16.22 -7.29
N PHE A 46 2.77 16.43 -6.04
CA PHE A 46 4.11 16.05 -5.59
C PHE A 46 4.27 14.54 -5.53
N ASN A 47 3.26 13.79 -5.07
CA ASN A 47 3.31 12.34 -5.09
C ASN A 47 3.46 11.80 -6.52
N SER A 48 2.69 12.32 -7.49
CA SER A 48 2.84 11.95 -8.90
C SER A 48 4.27 12.21 -9.40
N GLN A 49 4.83 13.38 -9.11
CA GLN A 49 6.20 13.72 -9.50
C GLN A 49 7.24 12.77 -8.87
N VAL A 50 7.08 12.45 -7.58
CA VAL A 50 7.97 11.50 -6.89
C VAL A 50 7.89 10.11 -7.53
N GLN A 51 6.69 9.61 -7.84
CA GLN A 51 6.53 8.31 -8.50
C GLN A 51 7.11 8.31 -9.91
N ASP A 52 6.93 9.38 -10.68
CA ASP A 52 7.52 9.52 -12.02
C ASP A 52 9.05 9.55 -11.98
N LEU A 53 9.63 10.27 -11.00
CA LEU A 53 11.08 10.33 -10.80
C LEU A 53 11.67 8.99 -10.32
N LYS A 54 10.95 8.25 -9.48
CA LYS A 54 11.32 6.88 -9.08
C LYS A 54 11.22 5.88 -10.23
N GLY A 55 10.51 6.23 -11.30
CA GLY A 55 10.28 5.36 -12.46
C GLY A 55 8.93 4.65 -12.40
N LYS A 56 8.26 4.61 -13.56
CA LYS A 56 6.94 3.97 -13.72
C LYS A 56 6.96 2.45 -13.60
N VAL A 57 8.09 1.84 -13.95
CA VAL A 57 8.34 0.40 -13.79
C VAL A 57 9.56 0.26 -12.89
N ARG A 58 9.39 -0.49 -11.80
CA ARG A 58 10.44 -0.77 -10.83
C ARG A 58 10.53 -2.27 -10.59
N VAL A 59 11.76 -2.77 -10.51
CA VAL A 59 12.11 -4.16 -10.29
C VAL A 59 12.86 -4.28 -8.97
N PHE A 60 12.21 -4.90 -8.00
CA PHE A 60 12.78 -5.18 -6.69
C PHE A 60 13.25 -6.63 -6.64
N CYS A 61 14.41 -6.88 -6.04
CA CYS A 61 14.87 -8.23 -5.73
C CYS A 61 14.72 -8.50 -4.24
N ARG A 62 14.15 -9.65 -3.87
CA ARG A 62 14.12 -10.13 -2.49
C ARG A 62 14.80 -11.49 -2.40
N VAL A 63 15.86 -11.57 -1.61
CA VAL A 63 16.57 -12.80 -1.28
C VAL A 63 15.97 -13.33 0.01
N ARG A 64 15.39 -14.54 -0.01
CA ARG A 64 14.87 -15.17 1.20
C ARG A 64 15.98 -15.80 2.03
N ALA A 65 15.73 -15.95 3.33
CA ALA A 65 16.55 -16.79 4.20
C ALA A 65 16.58 -18.24 3.72
N ALA A 66 17.70 -18.92 3.98
CA ALA A 66 17.83 -20.35 3.74
C ALA A 66 16.85 -21.12 4.63
N LEU A 67 16.15 -22.10 4.05
CA LEU A 67 15.23 -22.96 4.78
C LEU A 67 16.04 -23.88 5.70
N PRO A 68 15.48 -24.31 6.85
CA PRO A 68 16.17 -25.25 7.75
C PRO A 68 16.63 -26.53 7.04
N SER A 69 15.84 -27.03 6.10
CA SER A 69 16.16 -28.21 5.27
C SER A 69 17.34 -27.97 4.33
N GLU A 70 17.54 -26.75 3.84
CA GLU A 70 18.67 -26.38 2.98
C GLU A 70 19.96 -26.24 3.79
N ILE A 71 19.85 -25.70 5.01
CA ILE A 71 20.96 -25.59 5.96
C ILE A 71 21.43 -26.98 6.39
N SER A 72 20.50 -27.86 6.79
CA SER A 72 20.84 -29.25 7.17
C SER A 72 21.49 -30.03 6.03
N LYS A 73 21.07 -29.79 4.78
CA LYS A 73 21.64 -30.40 3.58
C LYS A 73 22.92 -29.70 3.09
N LYS A 74 23.36 -28.63 3.75
CA LYS A 74 24.53 -27.81 3.39
C LYS A 74 24.49 -27.34 1.92
N ILE A 75 23.30 -26.93 1.45
CA ILE A 75 23.15 -26.40 0.10
C ILE A 75 23.94 -25.08 0.02
N PRO A 76 24.81 -24.90 -0.99
CA PRO A 76 25.65 -23.71 -1.09
C PRO A 76 24.78 -22.48 -1.39
N ILE A 77 24.91 -21.44 -0.56
CA ILE A 77 24.31 -20.14 -0.81
C ILE A 77 25.15 -19.44 -1.88
N VAL A 78 24.59 -19.34 -3.09
CA VAL A 78 25.27 -18.73 -4.25
C VAL A 78 24.91 -17.27 -4.45
N VAL A 79 23.88 -16.77 -3.77
CA VAL A 79 23.37 -15.40 -3.89
C VAL A 79 23.89 -14.56 -2.73
N GLN A 80 24.43 -13.38 -3.03
CA GLN A 80 24.92 -12.43 -2.04
C GLN A 80 24.55 -11.01 -2.47
N ASN A 81 24.16 -10.16 -1.53
CA ASN A 81 23.98 -8.74 -1.82
C ASN A 81 25.36 -8.08 -1.90
N SER A 82 25.66 -7.46 -3.04
CA SER A 82 26.89 -6.68 -3.21
C SER A 82 26.71 -5.29 -2.61
N ASP A 83 25.54 -4.71 -2.83
CA ASP A 83 25.10 -3.40 -2.33
C ASP A 83 23.55 -3.38 -2.34
N PRO A 84 22.90 -2.29 -1.86
CA PRO A 84 21.44 -2.21 -1.82
C PRO A 84 20.71 -2.23 -3.17
N TYR A 85 21.42 -2.23 -4.29
CA TYR A 85 20.90 -2.16 -5.66
C TYR A 85 21.40 -3.32 -6.53
N THR A 86 22.37 -4.11 -6.07
CA THR A 86 23.01 -5.14 -6.89
C THR A 86 23.11 -6.48 -6.16
N VAL A 87 22.59 -7.52 -6.79
CA VAL A 87 22.79 -8.91 -6.37
C VAL A 87 23.97 -9.52 -7.12
N MET A 88 24.84 -10.20 -6.38
CA MET A 88 25.91 -11.04 -6.93
C MET A 88 25.54 -12.52 -6.82
N ILE A 89 25.65 -13.24 -7.93
CA ILE A 89 25.46 -14.69 -8.02
C ILE A 89 26.79 -15.35 -8.35
N ARG A 90 27.25 -16.26 -7.49
CA ARG A 90 28.44 -17.09 -7.73
C ARG A 90 28.12 -18.15 -8.79
N THR A 91 28.87 -18.15 -9.88
CA THR A 91 28.77 -19.18 -10.94
C THR A 91 30.14 -19.81 -11.20
N GLU A 92 30.17 -20.96 -11.88
CA GLU A 92 31.40 -21.64 -12.27
C GLU A 92 32.31 -20.77 -13.15
N ASN A 93 31.71 -19.86 -13.93
CA ASN A 93 32.41 -18.92 -14.81
C ASN A 93 32.76 -17.58 -14.13
N GLY A 94 32.69 -17.52 -12.79
CA GLY A 94 32.92 -16.31 -11.99
C GLY A 94 31.63 -15.66 -11.46
N PRO A 95 31.75 -14.59 -10.66
CA PRO A 95 30.60 -13.87 -10.11
C PRO A 95 29.86 -13.09 -11.20
N LYS A 96 28.52 -13.14 -11.18
CA LYS A 96 27.63 -12.34 -12.04
C LYS A 96 26.87 -11.33 -11.20
N TYR A 97 26.74 -10.11 -11.71
CA TYR A 97 26.08 -9.01 -11.03
C TYR A 97 24.79 -8.63 -11.75
N PHE A 98 23.72 -8.45 -10.99
CA PHE A 98 22.39 -8.11 -11.49
C PHE A 98 21.89 -6.86 -10.77
N PRO A 99 21.72 -5.73 -11.49
CA PRO A 99 21.20 -4.50 -10.92
C PRO A 99 19.68 -4.53 -10.81
N PHE A 100 19.16 -3.87 -9.78
CA PHE A 100 17.74 -3.72 -9.44
C PHE A 100 17.49 -2.33 -8.86
N ASP A 101 16.24 -1.89 -8.80
CA ASP A 101 15.86 -0.64 -8.14
C ASP A 101 16.07 -0.70 -6.63
N ARG A 102 15.99 -1.91 -6.06
CA ARG A 102 16.36 -2.22 -4.68
C ARG A 102 16.54 -3.72 -4.50
N VAL A 103 17.43 -4.08 -3.59
CA VAL A 103 17.66 -5.46 -3.15
C VAL A 103 17.38 -5.57 -1.65
N TYR A 104 16.48 -6.48 -1.29
CA TYR A 104 16.16 -6.89 0.07
C TYR A 104 16.84 -8.22 0.36
N ASP A 105 17.60 -8.28 1.45
CA ASP A 105 18.29 -9.50 1.91
C ASP A 105 17.37 -10.39 2.76
N ASP A 106 17.97 -11.47 3.28
CA ASP A 106 17.29 -12.45 4.13
C ASP A 106 16.88 -11.91 5.51
N LYS A 107 17.38 -10.74 5.88
CA LYS A 107 17.07 -10.04 7.14
C LYS A 107 16.01 -8.96 6.95
N SER A 108 15.66 -8.64 5.71
CA SER A 108 14.72 -7.58 5.39
C SER A 108 13.29 -7.97 5.79
N THR A 109 12.65 -7.10 6.58
CA THR A 109 11.30 -7.34 7.11
C THR A 109 10.22 -6.95 6.10
N HIS A 110 9.00 -7.50 6.24
CA HIS A 110 7.88 -7.07 5.38
C HIS A 110 7.55 -5.58 5.56
N GLU A 111 7.81 -5.01 6.74
CA GLU A 111 7.62 -3.59 7.01
C GLU A 111 8.58 -2.71 6.18
N GLN A 112 9.88 -3.05 6.14
CA GLN A 112 10.86 -2.34 5.31
C GLN A 112 10.53 -2.43 3.82
N ILE A 113 9.95 -3.55 3.39
CA ILE A 113 9.49 -3.70 2.02
C ILE A 113 8.27 -2.79 1.79
N MET A 114 7.33 -2.77 2.73
CA MET A 114 6.09 -1.98 2.68
C MET A 114 6.33 -0.46 2.57
N GLU A 115 7.39 0.06 3.18
CA GLU A 115 7.76 1.49 3.09
C GLU A 115 7.87 1.99 1.65
N GLU A 116 8.34 1.15 0.71
CA GLU A 116 8.40 1.52 -0.72
C GLU A 116 7.05 1.52 -1.42
N PHE A 117 6.06 0.82 -0.87
CA PHE A 117 4.72 0.66 -1.45
C PHE A 117 3.72 1.72 -0.97
N GLY A 118 3.96 2.38 0.17
CA GLY A 118 3.05 3.41 0.70
C GLY A 118 2.76 4.55 -0.29
N GLY A 119 3.76 4.95 -1.10
CA GLY A 119 3.58 5.93 -2.17
C GLY A 119 2.76 5.42 -3.36
N LEU A 120 2.88 4.13 -3.68
CA LEU A 120 2.06 3.47 -4.70
C LEU A 120 0.61 3.35 -4.24
N ILE A 121 0.37 3.02 -2.98
CA ILE A 121 -0.97 2.99 -2.39
C ILE A 121 -1.61 4.39 -2.45
N GLN A 122 -0.83 5.44 -2.17
CA GLN A 122 -1.34 6.80 -2.31
C GLN A 122 -1.72 7.11 -3.76
N ALA A 123 -0.88 6.71 -4.72
CA ALA A 123 -1.18 6.90 -6.13
C ALA A 123 -2.48 6.16 -6.53
N ALA A 124 -2.72 4.95 -6.02
CA ALA A 124 -3.96 4.23 -6.26
C ALA A 124 -5.20 4.99 -5.72
N ILE A 125 -5.12 5.51 -4.49
CA ILE A 125 -6.18 6.33 -3.88
C ILE A 125 -6.40 7.63 -4.66
N ASP A 126 -5.32 8.22 -5.20
CA ASP A 126 -5.36 9.44 -6.02
C ASP A 126 -5.91 9.19 -7.44
N GLY A 127 -6.23 7.93 -7.80
CA GLY A 127 -6.85 7.57 -9.08
C GLY A 127 -5.89 7.02 -10.14
N TYR A 128 -4.66 6.66 -9.78
CA TYR A 128 -3.69 6.04 -10.69
C TYR A 128 -3.79 4.51 -10.68
N ASN A 129 -3.58 3.89 -11.83
CA ASN A 129 -3.51 2.43 -11.92
C ASN A 129 -2.15 1.92 -11.41
N VAL A 130 -2.19 1.03 -10.43
CA VAL A 130 -1.00 0.44 -9.80
C VAL A 130 -1.02 -1.08 -9.94
N CYS A 131 0.13 -1.65 -10.31
CA CYS A 131 0.32 -3.08 -10.45
C CYS A 131 1.57 -3.54 -9.69
N ILE A 132 1.42 -4.58 -8.87
CA ILE A 132 2.55 -5.25 -8.19
C ILE A 132 2.61 -6.69 -8.66
N LEU A 133 3.69 -7.06 -9.35
CA LEU A 133 3.92 -8.43 -9.78
C LEU A 133 4.94 -9.10 -8.87
N VAL A 134 4.68 -10.35 -8.48
CA VAL A 134 5.63 -11.14 -7.70
C VAL A 134 6.09 -12.33 -8.53
N TYR A 135 7.37 -12.38 -8.85
CA TYR A 135 7.96 -13.38 -9.73
C TYR A 135 9.09 -14.17 -9.05
N GLY A 136 9.24 -15.44 -9.43
CA GLY A 136 10.24 -16.35 -8.87
C GLY A 136 9.87 -17.82 -9.07
N SER A 137 10.78 -18.74 -8.71
CA SER A 137 10.51 -20.19 -8.76
C SER A 137 9.57 -20.64 -7.64
N THR A 138 9.13 -21.89 -7.64
CA THR A 138 8.54 -22.52 -6.45
C THR A 138 9.50 -22.39 -5.27
N ASP A 139 8.96 -22.18 -4.07
CA ASP A 139 9.70 -21.98 -2.81
C ASP A 139 10.69 -20.80 -2.78
N SER A 140 10.59 -19.84 -3.70
CA SER A 140 11.40 -18.61 -3.67
C SER A 140 10.89 -17.54 -2.69
N GLY A 141 9.73 -17.75 -2.05
CA GLY A 141 9.14 -16.79 -1.12
C GLY A 141 8.11 -15.83 -1.73
N LYS A 142 7.54 -16.15 -2.91
CA LYS A 142 6.48 -15.35 -3.55
C LYS A 142 5.26 -15.18 -2.64
N ILE A 143 4.69 -16.29 -2.17
CA ILE A 143 3.51 -16.29 -1.29
C ILE A 143 3.84 -15.61 0.04
N LEU A 144 5.02 -15.86 0.59
CA LEU A 144 5.47 -15.19 1.82
C LEU A 144 5.54 -13.66 1.62
N THR A 145 6.08 -13.18 0.51
CA THR A 145 6.16 -11.74 0.23
C THR A 145 4.78 -11.12 0.04
N LEU A 146 3.92 -11.81 -0.69
CA LEU A 146 2.61 -11.30 -1.05
C LEU A 146 1.62 -11.36 0.12
N GLN A 147 1.48 -12.52 0.74
CA GLN A 147 0.47 -12.80 1.76
C GLN A 147 1.06 -12.78 3.18
N GLY A 148 2.29 -13.23 3.37
CA GLY A 148 2.93 -13.34 4.69
C GLY A 148 2.37 -14.46 5.56
N ASP A 149 2.66 -14.36 6.85
CA ASP A 149 2.15 -15.23 7.92
C ASP A 149 1.18 -14.41 8.80
N PRO A 150 0.23 -15.01 9.54
CA PRO A 150 -0.64 -14.27 10.45
C PRO A 150 0.08 -13.36 11.47
N ARG A 151 1.32 -13.69 11.85
CA ARG A 151 2.13 -12.86 12.76
C ARG A 151 2.93 -11.77 12.05
N ASP A 152 3.21 -11.96 10.77
CA ASP A 152 3.93 -11.00 9.94
C ASP A 152 3.28 -10.95 8.54
N PRO A 153 2.18 -10.18 8.40
CA PRO A 153 1.43 -10.11 7.16
C PRO A 153 2.29 -9.57 6.01
N GLY A 154 2.04 -10.05 4.80
CA GLY A 154 2.77 -9.63 3.60
C GLY A 154 2.23 -8.33 3.01
N LEU A 155 2.62 -8.07 1.76
CA LEU A 155 2.24 -6.84 1.05
C LEU A 155 0.73 -6.68 0.85
N ALA A 156 0.02 -7.72 0.43
CA ALA A 156 -1.41 -7.65 0.14
C ALA A 156 -2.27 -7.27 1.36
N PRO A 157 -2.21 -8.00 2.49
CA PRO A 157 -2.99 -7.62 3.67
C PRO A 157 -2.60 -6.24 4.21
N ARG A 158 -1.31 -5.91 4.27
CA ARG A 158 -0.84 -4.58 4.73
C ARG A 158 -1.34 -3.46 3.82
N SER A 159 -1.31 -3.66 2.50
CA SER A 159 -1.80 -2.68 1.53
C SER A 159 -3.30 -2.45 1.67
N LEU A 160 -4.08 -3.52 1.88
CA LEU A 160 -5.52 -3.37 2.09
C LEU A 160 -5.82 -2.63 3.38
N THR A 161 -5.15 -2.96 4.49
CA THR A 161 -5.28 -2.22 5.75
C THR A 161 -4.95 -0.74 5.55
N GLU A 162 -3.81 -0.42 4.93
CA GLU A 162 -3.42 0.97 4.69
C GLU A 162 -4.38 1.73 3.76
N ILE A 163 -4.96 1.05 2.75
CA ILE A 163 -6.01 1.64 1.91
C ILE A 163 -7.22 2.03 2.78
N PHE A 164 -7.76 1.08 3.55
CA PHE A 164 -8.94 1.34 4.38
C PHE A 164 -8.66 2.39 5.46
N ASP A 165 -7.50 2.33 6.11
CA ASP A 165 -7.10 3.33 7.11
C ASP A 165 -7.11 4.75 6.53
N ARG A 166 -6.58 4.93 5.31
CA ARG A 166 -6.57 6.23 4.61
C ARG A 166 -7.95 6.66 4.13
N LEU A 167 -8.80 5.72 3.72
CA LEU A 167 -10.19 6.01 3.32
C LEU A 167 -11.07 6.37 4.52
N ASP A 168 -10.77 5.83 5.70
CA ASP A 168 -11.48 6.09 6.96
C ASP A 168 -11.03 7.39 7.65
N GLU A 169 -10.02 8.08 7.12
CA GLU A 169 -9.59 9.37 7.65
C GLU A 169 -10.76 10.38 7.62
N PRO A 170 -11.13 11.01 8.76
CA PRO A 170 -12.35 11.83 8.86
C PRO A 170 -12.42 13.00 7.86
N HIS A 171 -11.26 13.52 7.47
CA HIS A 171 -11.17 14.60 6.50
C HIS A 171 -11.34 14.11 5.06
N PHE A 172 -10.94 12.88 4.77
CA PHE A 172 -11.10 12.23 3.48
C PHE A 172 -12.58 11.94 3.23
N GLN A 173 -13.27 11.33 4.20
CA GLN A 173 -14.71 11.04 4.11
C GLN A 173 -15.58 12.30 3.94
N LYS A 174 -15.17 13.44 4.53
CA LYS A 174 -15.87 14.72 4.35
C LYS A 174 -15.71 15.31 2.95
N SER A 175 -14.67 14.90 2.22
CA SER A 175 -14.28 15.50 0.94
C SER A 175 -14.58 14.59 -0.25
N PHE A 176 -14.66 13.28 -0.04
CA PHE A 176 -14.80 12.28 -1.08
C PHE A 176 -15.82 11.21 -0.69
N ASN A 177 -16.71 10.89 -1.63
CA ASN A 177 -17.56 9.70 -1.55
C ASN A 177 -16.87 8.57 -2.32
N THR A 178 -16.47 7.49 -1.64
CA THR A 178 -15.62 6.45 -2.23
C THR A 178 -16.28 5.07 -2.15
N ASP A 179 -16.35 4.39 -3.29
CA ASP A 179 -16.76 3.00 -3.38
C ASP A 179 -15.54 2.11 -3.65
N VAL A 180 -15.39 1.03 -2.88
CA VAL A 180 -14.29 0.07 -3.02
C VAL A 180 -14.84 -1.27 -3.52
N THR A 181 -14.27 -1.82 -4.59
CA THR A 181 -14.73 -3.08 -5.19
C THR A 181 -13.58 -4.07 -5.29
N ILE A 182 -13.62 -5.14 -4.51
CA ILE A 182 -12.57 -6.17 -4.54
C ILE A 182 -13.02 -7.31 -5.45
N SER A 183 -12.14 -7.75 -6.34
CA SER A 183 -12.30 -8.95 -7.16
C SER A 183 -11.14 -9.91 -6.92
N MET A 184 -11.30 -11.20 -7.19
CA MET A 184 -10.23 -12.16 -6.94
C MET A 184 -10.26 -13.29 -7.96
N TYR A 185 -9.17 -13.47 -8.70
CA TYR A 185 -9.11 -14.43 -9.80
C TYR A 185 -7.83 -15.25 -9.78
N GLU A 186 -7.95 -16.53 -10.15
CA GLU A 186 -6.83 -17.41 -10.44
C GLU A 186 -6.80 -17.73 -11.94
N LEU A 187 -5.64 -17.59 -12.58
CA LEU A 187 -5.41 -18.07 -13.94
C LEU A 187 -4.77 -19.47 -13.88
N ARG A 188 -5.52 -20.50 -14.26
CA ARG A 188 -5.06 -21.89 -14.29
C ARG A 188 -5.30 -22.48 -15.67
N ASN A 189 -4.24 -22.87 -16.37
CA ASN A 189 -4.30 -23.46 -17.73
C ASN A 189 -5.21 -22.65 -18.67
N ASP A 190 -4.93 -21.35 -18.81
CA ASP A 190 -5.71 -20.39 -19.62
C ASP A 190 -7.18 -20.23 -19.21
N THR A 191 -7.57 -20.77 -18.05
CA THR A 191 -8.92 -20.60 -17.49
C THR A 191 -8.88 -19.63 -16.32
N ILE A 192 -9.81 -18.67 -16.33
CA ILE A 192 -10.00 -17.71 -15.24
C ILE A 192 -11.01 -18.28 -14.26
N ILE A 193 -10.61 -18.43 -13.01
CA ILE A 193 -11.44 -18.92 -11.90
C ILE A 193 -11.69 -17.77 -10.94
N ASP A 194 -12.96 -17.46 -10.67
CA ASP A 194 -13.35 -16.47 -9.67
C ASP A 194 -13.27 -17.09 -8.28
N LEU A 195 -12.36 -16.57 -7.45
CA LEU A 195 -12.08 -17.09 -6.12
C LEU A 195 -13.05 -16.55 -5.04
N LEU A 196 -13.92 -15.60 -5.37
CA LEU A 196 -14.94 -15.08 -4.44
C LEU A 196 -16.30 -15.79 -4.61
N LYS A 197 -16.47 -16.63 -5.64
CA LYS A 197 -17.65 -17.50 -5.78
C LYS A 197 -17.54 -18.72 -4.87
N PRO A 198 -18.63 -19.15 -4.22
CA PRO A 198 -18.63 -20.33 -3.37
C PRO A 198 -18.35 -21.58 -4.21
N THR A 199 -17.09 -22.04 -4.16
CA THR A 199 -16.59 -23.27 -4.79
C THR A 199 -15.65 -23.96 -3.78
N PRO A 200 -15.56 -25.30 -3.74
CA PRO A 200 -14.91 -26.00 -2.64
C PRO A 200 -13.39 -25.74 -2.63
N GLN A 201 -12.93 -25.05 -1.58
CA GLN A 201 -11.57 -24.97 -1.03
C GLN A 201 -10.38 -25.05 -2.00
N VAL A 202 -9.65 -23.94 -2.23
CA VAL A 202 -8.16 -23.83 -2.21
C VAL A 202 -7.77 -22.33 -2.16
N LEU A 203 -6.62 -22.05 -1.51
CA LEU A 203 -5.92 -20.79 -1.19
C LEU A 203 -6.02 -19.57 -2.15
N VAL A 204 -5.85 -18.39 -1.53
CA VAL A 204 -6.28 -17.02 -1.90
C VAL A 204 -5.21 -16.21 -2.67
N SER A 205 -5.59 -15.35 -3.64
CA SER A 205 -4.80 -14.17 -4.08
C SER A 205 -5.68 -13.00 -4.56
N LEU A 206 -5.82 -11.95 -3.72
CA LEU A 206 -6.72 -10.78 -3.80
C LEU A 206 -6.41 -9.76 -4.91
N HIS A 207 -7.45 -9.07 -5.43
CA HIS A 207 -7.32 -8.00 -6.42
C HIS A 207 -8.23 -6.77 -6.20
N GLN A 208 -7.63 -5.70 -5.68
CA GLN A 208 -7.67 -4.38 -6.33
C GLN A 208 -6.28 -3.71 -6.29
N LEU A 209 -5.25 -4.55 -6.26
CA LEU A 209 -3.85 -4.26 -6.49
C LEU A 209 -3.34 -5.46 -7.31
N LEU A 210 -2.78 -5.21 -8.51
CA LEU A 210 -2.07 -6.09 -9.48
C LEU A 210 -1.42 -7.44 -9.08
N PHE A 211 -1.74 -8.16 -8.01
CA PHE A 211 -0.92 -9.27 -7.49
C PHE A 211 -1.04 -10.56 -8.32
N LEU A 212 -0.47 -10.54 -9.52
CA LEU A 212 -0.23 -11.73 -10.32
C LEU A 212 1.00 -12.46 -9.78
N CYS A 213 0.76 -13.67 -9.27
CA CYS A 213 1.79 -14.67 -9.04
C CYS A 213 1.80 -15.61 -10.24
N GLN A 214 2.61 -15.31 -11.27
CA GLN A 214 2.70 -16.20 -12.44
C GLN A 214 3.59 -17.40 -12.10
N LYS A 215 3.00 -18.59 -12.06
CA LYS A 215 3.72 -19.86 -12.00
C LYS A 215 4.20 -20.20 -13.41
N VAL A 216 5.43 -19.83 -13.77
CA VAL A 216 6.07 -20.34 -14.99
C VAL A 216 6.65 -21.72 -14.67
N GLU A 217 5.84 -22.76 -14.82
CA GLU A 217 6.36 -24.11 -14.94
C GLU A 217 6.97 -24.26 -16.33
N ARG A 218 8.29 -24.46 -16.37
CA ARG A 218 9.00 -24.82 -17.59
C ARG A 218 8.40 -26.12 -18.13
N ALA A 219 7.86 -26.06 -19.34
CA ALA A 219 7.67 -27.25 -20.16
C ALA A 219 9.03 -27.94 -20.36
N LYS A 220 9.11 -29.20 -19.95
CA LYS A 220 9.94 -30.21 -20.60
C LYS A 220 9.00 -31.21 -21.23
#